data_AF-A0A820MUW2-F1
#
_entry.id   AF-A0A820MUW2-F1
#
_cell.length_a   1.000
_cell.length_b   1.000
_cell.length_c   1.000
_cell.angle_alpha   90.00
_cell.angle_beta   90.00
_cell.angle_gamma   90.00
#
_symmetry.space_group_name_H-M   'P 1'
#
loop_
_entity.id
_entity.type
_entity.pdbx_description
1 polymer ?
#
loop_
_entity_poly.entity_id
_entity_poly.type
_entity_poly.pdbx_seq_one_letter_code
_entity_poly.pdbx_strand_id
1 'polypeptide(L)' 'HIIYAPAKINQYAADGFPAISDAIISGTSTEIEYQVAIATYFIRGALSTLKEFHNFFS' A
#
# COMPACT_ATOMS: atom_id res chain seq x y z
N HIS A 1 0.28 -5.60 -6.68
CA HIS A 1 -0.23 -5.77 -5.30
C HIS A 1 0.27 -4.58 -4.48
N ILE A 2 -0.51 -4.06 -3.52
CA ILE A 2 -0.21 -2.75 -2.89
C ILE A 2 1.04 -2.75 -1.99
N ILE A 3 1.30 -3.84 -1.28
CA ILE A 3 2.48 -3.99 -0.41
C ILE A 3 3.70 -4.47 -1.21
N TYR A 4 3.53 -5.51 -2.03
CA TYR A 4 4.58 -6.06 -2.89
C TYR A 4 4.25 -5.85 -4.37
N ALA A 5 4.98 -4.97 -5.04
CA ALA A 5 5.01 -4.87 -6.49
C ALA A 5 6.37 -4.28 -6.91
N PRO A 6 6.80 -4.45 -8.17
CA PRO A 6 7.98 -3.76 -8.67
C PRO A 6 7.74 -2.24 -8.61
N ALA A 7 8.66 -1.49 -7.99
CA ALA A 7 8.68 -0.04 -8.10
C ALA A 7 9.01 0.38 -9.55
N LYS A 8 8.40 1.46 -10.03
CA LYS A 8 8.60 1.94 -11.40
C LYS A 8 10.00 2.51 -11.60
N ILE A 9 10.57 3.13 -10.57
CA ILE A 9 11.87 3.81 -10.66
C ILE A 9 13.02 2.85 -10.37
N ASN A 10 12.86 1.94 -9.42
CA ASN A 10 13.87 0.90 -9.12
C ASN A 10 13.20 -0.46 -8.87
N GLN A 11 12.99 -1.20 -9.95
CA GLN A 11 12.37 -2.52 -9.94
C GLN A 11 13.12 -3.60 -9.13
N TYR A 12 14.35 -3.33 -8.70
CA TYR A 12 15.17 -4.24 -7.89
C TYR A 12 15.24 -3.85 -6.41
N ALA A 13 14.73 -2.67 -6.03
CA ALA A 13 14.54 -2.32 -4.63
C ALA A 13 13.34 -3.11 -4.08
N ALA A 14 13.56 -3.87 -3.02
CA ALA A 14 12.51 -4.56 -2.29
C ALA A 14 11.75 -3.56 -1.41
N ASP A 15 11.04 -2.63 -2.03
CA ASP A 15 10.28 -1.60 -1.33
C ASP A 15 8.89 -2.14 -0.96
N GLY A 16 8.55 -2.08 0.33
CA GLY A 16 7.16 -2.15 0.76
C GLY A 16 6.43 -0.88 0.30
N PHE A 17 5.30 -1.03 -0.38
CA PHE A 17 4.53 0.09 -0.96
C PHE A 17 5.28 0.84 -2.08
N PRO A 18 5.59 0.15 -3.20
CA PRO A 18 6.38 0.70 -4.31
C PRO A 18 5.82 2.01 -4.88
N ALA A 19 4.50 2.18 -4.92
CA ALA A 19 3.88 3.41 -5.42
C ALA A 19 4.13 4.63 -4.50
N ILE A 20 4.30 4.41 -3.19
CA ILE A 20 4.69 5.46 -2.25
C ILE A 20 6.18 5.79 -2.45
N SER A 21 7.03 4.77 -2.60
CA SER A 21 8.46 4.96 -2.91
C SER A 21 8.65 5.77 -4.20
N ASP A 22 7.95 5.40 -5.28
CA ASP A 22 7.97 6.12 -6.55
C ASP A 22 7.51 7.59 -6.39
N ALA A 23 6.42 7.81 -5.63
CA ALA A 23 5.90 9.16 -5.38
C ALA A 23 6.85 10.03 -4.54
N ILE A 24 7.60 9.45 -3.59
CA ILE A 24 8.61 10.18 -2.80
C ILE A 24 9.80 10.58 -3.68
N ILE A 25 10.22 9.72 -4.59
CA ILE A 25 11.42 9.95 -5.41
C ILE A 25 11.15 10.98 -6.52
N SER A 26 9.99 10.92 -7.18
CA SER A 26 9.73 11.76 -8.36
C SER A 26 8.32 12.36 -8.45
N GLY A 27 7.47 12.14 -7.45
CA GLY A 27 6.08 12.61 -7.45
C GLY A 27 5.91 14.01 -6.86
N THR A 28 4.66 14.45 -6.82
CA THR A 28 4.24 15.68 -6.12
C THR A 28 3.83 15.38 -4.67
N SER A 29 3.74 16.40 -3.81
CA SER A 29 3.22 16.22 -2.44
C SER A 29 1.80 15.62 -2.43
N THR A 30 0.95 16.07 -3.36
CA THR A 30 -0.41 15.52 -3.55
C THR A 30 -0.40 14.05 -3.95
N GLU A 31 0.56 13.63 -4.78
CA GLU A 31 0.69 12.24 -5.19
C GLU A 31 1.13 11.35 -4.02
N ILE A 32 2.04 11.82 -3.17
CA ILE A 32 2.44 11.10 -1.95
C ILE A 32 1.23 10.92 -1.03
N GLU A 33 0.49 11.99 -0.75
CA GLU A 33 -0.72 11.95 0.08
C GLU A 33 -1.76 10.95 -0.47
N TYR A 34 -1.97 10.97 -1.79
CA TYR A 34 -2.89 10.07 -2.46
C TYR A 34 -2.46 8.60 -2.33
N GLN A 35 -1.18 8.28 -2.55
CA GLN A 35 -0.69 6.90 -2.44
C GLN A 35 -0.73 6.39 -0.99
N VAL A 36 -0.46 7.25 0.00
CA VAL A 36 -0.62 6.92 1.43
C VAL A 36 -2.08 6.63 1.77
N ALA A 37 -3.02 7.43 1.26
CA ALA A 37 -4.46 7.23 1.46
C ALA A 37 -4.92 5.89 0.86
N ILE A 38 -4.46 5.55 -0.35
CA ILE A 38 -4.74 4.24 -0.98
C ILE A 38 -4.20 3.10 -0.12
N ALA A 39 -2.93 3.14 0.27
CA ALA A 39 -2.32 2.08 1.07
C ALA A 39 -3.10 1.86 2.39
N THR A 40 -3.47 2.95 3.05
CA THR A 40 -4.28 2.93 4.28
C THR A 40 -5.64 2.27 4.06
N TYR A 41 -6.34 2.64 2.98
CA TYR A 41 -7.65 2.06 2.65
C TYR A 41 -7.58 0.54 2.49
N PHE A 42 -6.59 0.04 1.74
CA PHE A 42 -6.42 -1.39 1.51
C PHE A 42 -6.01 -2.16 2.77
N ILE A 43 -5.12 -1.61 3.61
CA ILE A 43 -4.76 -2.22 4.89
C ILE A 43 -5.99 -2.33 5.80
N ARG A 44 -6.81 -1.28 5.86
CA ARG A 44 -8.06 -1.30 6.64
C ARG A 44 -9.05 -2.33 6.12
N GLY A 45 -9.18 -2.46 4.79
CA GLY A 45 -10.00 -3.50 4.16
C GLY A 45 -9.55 -4.90 4.55
N ALA A 46 -8.25 -5.19 4.40
CA ALA A 46 -7.68 -6.48 4.80
C ALA A 46 -7.91 -6.79 6.29
N LEU A 47 -7.74 -5.80 7.16
CA LEU A 47 -8.03 -5.95 8.59
C LEU A 47 -9.52 -6.24 8.85
N SER A 48 -10.44 -5.58 8.13
CA SER A 48 -11.89 -5.84 8.26
C SER A 48 -12.22 -7.28 7.91
N THR A 49 -11.72 -7.77 6.77
CA THR A 49 -11.92 -9.16 6.33
C THR A 49 -11.37 -10.16 7.35
N LEU A 50 -10.20 -9.91 7.93
CA LEU A 50 -9.63 -10.77 8.98
C LEU A 50 -10.47 -10.76 10.27
N LYS A 51 -11.02 -9.60 10.65
CA LYS A 51 -11.92 -9.50 11.83
C LYS A 51 -13.24 -10.24 11.59
N GLU A 52 -13.84 -10.08 10.42
CA GLU A 52 -15.06 -10.81 10.04
C GLU A 52 -14.81 -12.33 10.06
N PHE A 53 -13.70 -12.78 9.51
CA PHE A 53 -13.29 -14.18 9.55
C PHE A 53 -13.12 -14.67 10.99
N HIS A 54 -12.38 -13.94 11.83
CA HIS A 54 -12.20 -14.31 13.25
C HIS A 54 -13.54 -14.43 13.98
N ASN A 55 -14.44 -13.47 13.82
CA ASN A 55 -15.75 -13.45 14.46
C ASN A 55 -16.66 -14.60 14.00
N PHE A 56 -16.48 -15.13 12.78
CA PHE A 56 -17.25 -16.28 12.29
C PHE A 56 -16.85 -17.60 12.97
N PHE A 57 -15.59 -17.73 13.40
CA PHE A 57 -15.06 -18.95 14.02
C PHE A 57 -14.90 -18.86 15.55
N SER A 58 -15.23 -17.72 16.16
CA SER A 58 -15.21 -17.50 17.61
C SER A 58 -16.58 -17.76 18.22
#